data_AF-A0A661G766-F1
#
_entry.id   AF-A0A661G766-F1
#
_cell.length_a   1.000
_cell.length_b   1.000
_cell.length_c   1.000
_cell.angle_alpha   90.00
_cell.angle_beta   90.00
_cell.angle_gamma   90.00
#
_symmetry.space_group_name_H-M   'P 1'
#
loop_
_entity.id
_entity.type
_entity.pdbx_description
1 polymer ?
#
loop_
_entity_poly.entity_id
_entity_poly.type
_entity_poly.pdbx_seq_one_letter_code
_entity_poly.pdbx_strand_id
1 'polypeptide(L)'
;RIKRIFRHPMLTGVFIWAVAHLLVNGTTRALVLFGGLGIWALLEIVLINKRDGAYTKPDSPDFSEELKGTFISAGFLLFILFLHPYFAGVTPFPR
;
A
#
# COMPACT_ATOMS: atom_id res chain seq x y z
N ARG A 1 1.75 4.75 15.42
CA ARG A 1 3.23 4.88 15.24
C ARG A 1 3.71 4.73 13.80
N ILE A 2 3.04 3.98 12.91
CA ILE A 2 3.47 3.79 11.50
C ILE A 2 3.64 5.11 10.73
N LYS A 3 2.70 6.05 10.89
CA LYS A 3 2.76 7.40 10.28
C LYS A 3 3.96 8.24 10.72
N ARG A 4 4.66 7.84 11.80
CA ARG A 4 5.85 8.51 12.31
C ARG A 4 7.14 8.00 11.65
N ILE A 5 7.10 6.83 11.02
CA ILE A 5 8.24 6.21 10.32
C ILE A 5 8.13 6.48 8.83
N PHE A 6 6.93 6.31 8.27
CA PHE A 6 6.65 6.58 6.86
C PHE A 6 5.89 7.89 6.73
N ARG A 7 6.49 8.87 6.04
CA ARG A 7 5.83 10.14 5.72
C ARG A 7 4.59 9.94 4.86
N HIS A 8 4.63 8.95 3.96
CA HIS A 8 3.56 8.65 2.99
C HIS A 8 3.10 7.19 3.08
N PRO A 9 2.47 6.76 4.20
CA PRO A 9 2.14 5.35 4.43
C PRO A 9 1.24 4.75 3.34
N MET A 10 0.37 5.58 2.72
CA MET A 10 -0.48 5.14 1.61
C MET A 10 0.33 4.87 0.33
N LEU A 11 1.20 5.79 -0.08
CA LEU A 11 2.04 5.61 -1.29
C LEU A 11 3.05 4.48 -1.09
N THR A 12 3.64 4.35 0.11
CA THR A 12 4.48 3.21 0.46
C THR A 12 3.69 1.89 0.36
N GLY A 13 2.44 1.87 0.82
CA GLY A 13 1.54 0.72 0.68
C GLY A 13 1.28 0.34 -0.78
N VAL A 14 0.97 1.32 -1.64
CA VAL A 14 0.77 1.11 -3.09
C VAL A 14 2.03 0.55 -3.73
N PHE A 15 3.21 1.07 -3.39
CA PHE A 15 4.48 0.58 -3.91
C PHE A 15 4.74 -0.89 -3.51
N ILE A 16 4.58 -1.22 -2.22
CA ILE A 16 4.75 -2.60 -1.73
C ILE A 16 3.74 -3.54 -2.41
N TRP A 17 2.48 -3.12 -2.53
CA TRP A 17 1.43 -3.86 -3.20
C TRP A 17 1.77 -4.11 -4.68
N ALA A 18 2.23 -3.08 -5.40
CA ALA A 18 2.64 -3.20 -6.79
C ALA A 18 3.81 -4.19 -6.96
N VAL A 19 4.84 -4.11 -6.11
CA VAL A 19 5.95 -5.06 -6.11
C VAL A 19 5.48 -6.48 -5.85
N ALA A 20 4.63 -6.69 -4.84
CA ALA A 20 4.07 -8.02 -4.55
C ALA A 20 3.30 -8.59 -5.75
N HIS A 21 2.52 -7.76 -6.46
CA HIS A 21 1.80 -8.19 -7.65
C HIS A 21 2.73 -8.54 -8.80
N LEU A 22 3.81 -7.78 -9.01
CA LEU A 22 4.82 -8.12 -10.03
C LEU A 22 5.56 -9.42 -9.70
N LEU A 23 5.84 -9.69 -8.43
CA LEU A 23 6.50 -10.93 -7.99
C LEU A 23 5.63 -12.17 -8.21
N VAL A 24 4.31 -12.05 -8.00
CA VAL A 24 3.37 -13.16 -8.16
C VAL A 24 2.83 -13.28 -9.60
N ASN A 25 2.87 -12.19 -10.38
CA ASN A 25 2.33 -12.16 -11.75
C ASN A 25 3.40 -11.80 -12.79
N GLY A 26 3.89 -12.81 -13.52
CA GLY A 26 4.90 -12.65 -14.57
C GLY A 26 4.37 -12.22 -15.95
N THR A 27 3.16 -11.66 -16.05
CA THR A 27 2.56 -11.29 -17.36
C THR A 27 2.89 -9.85 -17.75
N THR A 28 2.96 -9.56 -19.06
CA THR A 28 3.19 -8.19 -19.56
C THR A 28 2.09 -7.20 -19.10
N ARG A 29 0.85 -7.68 -18.97
CA ARG A 29 -0.27 -6.85 -18.49
C ARG A 29 -0.05 -6.39 -17.05
N ALA A 30 0.38 -7.31 -16.19
CA ALA A 30 0.74 -7.01 -14.82
C ALA A 30 1.93 -6.03 -14.77
N LEU A 31 2.94 -6.24 -15.63
CA LEU A 31 4.11 -5.36 -15.69
C LEU A 31 3.74 -3.92 -16.00
N VAL A 32 2.87 -3.68 -16.99
CA VAL A 32 2.45 -2.32 -17.35
C VAL A 32 1.62 -1.68 -16.23
N LEU A 33 0.64 -2.42 -15.68
CA LEU A 33 -0.26 -1.89 -14.66
C LEU A 33 0.46 -1.61 -13.33
N PHE A 34 1.08 -2.64 -12.75
CA PHE A 34 1.72 -2.52 -11.44
C PHE A 34 3.07 -1.82 -11.53
N GLY A 35 3.82 -1.98 -12.63
CA GLY A 35 5.03 -1.20 -12.86
C GLY A 35 4.74 0.29 -12.99
N GLY A 36 3.70 0.65 -13.75
CA GLY A 36 3.24 2.04 -13.86
C GLY A 36 2.83 2.63 -12.52
N LEU A 37 2.00 1.92 -11.75
CA LEU A 37 1.57 2.36 -10.41
C LEU A 37 2.73 2.45 -9.42
N GLY A 38 3.69 1.53 -9.48
CA GLY A 38 4.88 1.53 -8.63
C GLY A 38 5.79 2.72 -8.93
N ILE A 39 6.06 3.00 -10.21
CA ILE A 39 6.84 4.17 -10.63
C ILE A 39 6.11 5.46 -10.23
N TRP A 40 4.81 5.54 -10.50
CA TRP A 40 3.99 6.68 -10.11
C TRP A 40 4.04 6.94 -8.59
N ALA A 41 3.91 5.91 -7.76
CA ALA A 41 3.97 6.06 -6.31
C ALA A 41 5.31 6.64 -5.83
N LEU A 42 6.44 6.21 -6.43
CA LEU A 42 7.76 6.76 -6.12
C LEU A 42 7.88 8.22 -6.57
N LEU A 43 7.39 8.55 -7.76
CA LEU A 43 7.40 9.91 -8.27
C LEU A 43 6.59 10.85 -7.37
N GLU A 44 5.39 10.45 -6.96
CA GLU A 44 4.55 11.22 -6.05
C GLU A 44 5.24 11.46 -4.70
N ILE A 45 5.90 10.45 -4.12
CA ILE A 45 6.66 10.63 -2.88
C ILE A 45 7.71 11.74 -3.03
N VAL A 46 8.45 11.76 -4.14
CA VAL A 46 9.49 12.77 -4.40
C VAL A 46 8.86 14.14 -4.66
N LEU A 47 7.83 14.21 -5.50
CA LEU A 47 7.16 15.45 -5.87
C LEU A 47 6.47 16.10 -4.69
N ILE A 48 5.76 15.33 -3.86
CA ILE A 48 5.10 15.81 -2.65
C ILE A 48 6.15 16.28 -1.63
N ASN A 49 7.24 15.54 -1.45
CA ASN A 49 8.33 15.98 -0.56
C ASN A 49 8.94 17.32 -1.02
N LYS A 50 9.11 17.49 -2.33
CA LYS A 50 9.63 18.74 -2.91
C LYS A 50 8.63 19.90 -2.76
N ARG A 51 7.32 19.63 -2.91
CA ARG A 51 6.24 20.62 -2.78
C ARG A 51 6.01 21.06 -1.33
N ASP A 52 5.91 20.09 -0.42
CA ASP A 52 5.48 20.32 0.97
C ASP A 52 6.65 20.59 1.93
N GLY A 53 7.90 20.44 1.49
CA GLY A 53 9.08 20.81 2.27
C GLY A 53 9.25 20.00 3.56
N ALA A 54 9.64 20.66 4.65
CA ALA A 54 9.98 20.02 5.92
C ALA A 54 8.78 19.25 6.52
N TYR A 55 9.02 17.99 6.91
CA TYR A 55 7.99 17.14 7.52
C TYR A 55 7.84 17.43 9.01
N THR A 56 6.64 17.81 9.45
CA THR A 56 6.28 17.83 10.86
C THR A 56 5.77 16.46 11.28
N LYS A 57 6.45 15.85 12.26
CA LYS A 57 6.12 14.51 12.74
C LYS A 57 4.83 14.59 13.58
N PRO A 58 3.79 13.79 13.27
CA PRO A 58 2.58 13.75 14.07
C PRO A 58 2.85 13.22 15.48
N ASP A 59 2.03 13.64 16.44
CA ASP A 59 2.02 13.10 17.79
C ASP A 59 1.82 11.58 17.79
N SER A 60 2.31 10.92 18.83
CA SER A 60 2.07 9.49 18.97
C SER A 60 0.56 9.24 19.15
N PRO A 61 -0.08 8.45 18.28
CA PRO A 61 -1.47 8.08 18.49
C PRO A 61 -1.60 7.31 19.80
N ASP A 62 -2.76 7.44 20.44
CA ASP A 62 -3.08 6.68 21.64
C ASP A 62 -3.13 5.17 21.34
N PHE A 63 -2.93 4.34 22.36
CA PHE A 63 -2.93 2.88 22.20
C PHE A 63 -4.27 2.37 21.65
N SER A 64 -5.38 2.98 22.06
CA SER A 64 -6.74 2.65 21.59
C SER A 64 -6.91 2.88 20.09
N GLU A 65 -6.31 3.95 19.56
CA GLU A 65 -6.33 4.27 18.13
C GLU A 65 -5.46 3.30 17.33
N GLU A 66 -4.31 2.89 17.87
CA GLU A 66 -3.48 1.84 17.27
C GLU A 66 -4.20 0.51 17.19
N LEU A 67 -4.87 0.11 18.27
CA LEU A 67 -5.61 -1.15 18.32
C LEU A 67 -6.76 -1.13 17.30
N LYS A 68 -7.55 -0.06 17.28
CA LYS A 68 -8.63 0.13 16.30
C LYS A 68 -8.11 0.10 14.87
N GLY A 69 -7.02 0.82 14.57
CA GLY A 69 -6.41 0.86 13.25
C GLY A 69 -5.91 -0.52 12.79
N THR A 70 -5.37 -1.30 13.72
CA THR A 70 -4.89 -2.67 13.45
C THR A 70 -6.05 -3.59 13.11
N PHE A 71 -7.13 -3.57 13.90
CA PHE A 71 -8.32 -4.40 13.62
C PHE A 71 -9.00 -4.02 12.30
N ILE A 72 -9.12 -2.72 12.00
CA ILE A 72 -9.66 -2.27 10.70
C ILE A 72 -8.78 -2.77 9.56
N SER A 73 -7.45 -2.64 9.67
CA SER A 73 -6.52 -3.07 8.63
C SER A 73 -6.56 -4.59 8.42
N ALA A 74 -6.62 -5.37 9.51
CA ALA A 74 -6.75 -6.82 9.45
C ALA A 74 -8.07 -7.25 8.81
N GLY A 75 -9.19 -6.64 9.23
CA GLY A 75 -10.51 -6.91 8.64
C GLY A 75 -10.55 -6.57 7.15
N PHE A 76 -9.99 -5.44 6.74
CA PHE A 76 -9.91 -5.05 5.34
C PHE A 76 -9.01 -5.98 4.53
N LEU A 77 -7.89 -6.45 5.09
CA LEU A 77 -7.02 -7.42 4.44
C LEU A 77 -7.75 -8.75 4.20
N LEU A 78 -8.45 -9.28 5.21
CA LEU A 78 -9.24 -10.50 5.07
C LEU A 78 -10.36 -10.32 4.03
N PHE A 79 -11.03 -9.17 4.04
CA PHE A 79 -12.04 -8.81 3.06
C PHE A 79 -11.47 -8.80 1.64
N ILE A 80 -10.34 -8.13 1.40
CA ILE A 80 -9.68 -8.12 0.09
C ILE A 80 -9.29 -9.53 -0.33
N LEU A 81 -8.68 -10.34 0.56
CA LEU A 81 -8.29 -11.71 0.24
C LEU A 81 -9.49 -12.58 -0.14
N PHE A 82 -10.62 -12.41 0.54
CA PHE A 82 -11.85 -13.12 0.22
C PHE A 82 -12.45 -12.68 -1.11
N LEU A 83 -12.50 -11.37 -1.39
CA LEU A 83 -13.15 -10.84 -2.59
C LEU A 83 -12.25 -10.82 -3.84
N HIS A 84 -10.94 -10.95 -3.69
CA HIS A 84 -9.99 -10.90 -4.81
C HIS A 84 -10.32 -11.88 -5.95
N PRO A 85 -10.70 -13.16 -5.70
CA PRO A 85 -11.08 -14.07 -6.77
C PRO A 85 -12.32 -13.61 -7.54
N TYR A 86 -13.24 -12.90 -6.89
CA TYR A 86 -14.50 -12.46 -7.49
C TYR A 86 -14.32 -11.21 -8.35
N PHE A 87 -13.45 -10.28 -7.95
CA PHE A 87 -13.19 -9.05 -8.73
C PHE A 87 -12.05 -9.19 -9.73
N ALA A 88 -10.96 -9.86 -9.34
CA ALA A 88 -9.76 -9.98 -10.17
C ALA A 88 -9.75 -11.28 -11.00
N GLY A 89 -10.67 -12.23 -10.73
CA GLY A 89 -10.75 -13.51 -11.44
C GLY A 89 -9.58 -14.47 -11.14
N VAL A 90 -8.69 -14.13 -10.21
CA VAL A 90 -7.51 -14.92 -9.83
C VAL A 90 -7.36 -15.00 -8.31
N THR A 91 -6.75 -16.08 -7.82
CA THR A 91 -6.48 -16.23 -6.39
C THR A 91 -5.25 -15.43 -5.98
N PRO A 92 -5.24 -14.79 -4.79
CA PRO A 92 -4.07 -14.07 -4.28
C PRO A 92 -2.82 -14.93 -4.13
N PHE A 93 -3.01 -16.24 -3.90
CA PHE A 93 -1.94 -17.20 -3.75
C PHE A 93 -2.02 -18.27 -4.84
N PRO A 94 -0.88 -18.66 -5.46
CA PRO A 94 -0.82 -19.82 -6.32
C PRO A 94 -1.19 -21.08 -5.53
N ARG A 95 -1.86 -22.03 -6.17
CA ARG A 95 -2.16 -23.35 -5.60
C ARG A 95 -0.98 -24.28 -5.78
#